data_AF-A0A0Q6G0F7-F1
#
_entry.id   AF-A0A0Q6G0F7-F1
#
_cell.length_a   1.000
_cell.length_b   1.000
_cell.length_c   1.000
_cell.angle_alpha   90.00
_cell.angle_beta   90.00
_cell.angle_gamma   90.00
#
_symmetry.space_group_name_H-M   'P 1'
#
loop_
_entity.id
_entity.type
_entity.pdbx_description
1 polymer ?
#
loop_
_entity_poly.entity_id
_entity_poly.type
_entity_poly.pdbx_seq_one_letter_code
_entity_poly.pdbx_strand_id
1 'polypeptide(L)'
;MAHFDDDVIIDHETFGEIEKYANEFIESVEALTTARPTIGCIIPAYNEEESIGSVIESLLAQTRLPDVIHVIVNNTTDKTVEVAAGYAGAHSSVVDGVEQFTEVYVHDIGKNPDKKVGALNYGFTLIEGMDYLLGVDGDTVASEKAVEQLEEEIVSDSRIGGISAIYTIDPDPIQGTIAKFLISGQRAQFAAFNMQNMLRGRNMAVLGGQYSIFATKALRDAMTQNHQTTPWVKDSEVEDSLLSLQIKSAGYLTKISARARADVGGMTTLRGLDAQQVKWNYGAIELMWPGQRGDTKGQPFHPNLRLRWLENASMAINAVARVMFILLVVAAVSIDAFVFSPVWLVPPFVAAALNVRIAMSMQGRTRRDILFAALIFPAEMYMWVRIGHFLRAWTKFASKKQVDNWAAQAKAERGAGNAYLTPLLITVAVMIALAAVWVQLSIVVQSTVLWVAWPLLGTIAVLQTLGMFGKLVRRHHGYQA
;
A
#
# COMPACT_ATOMS: atom_id res chain seq x y z
N MET A 1 -46.47 54.86 44.38
CA MET A 1 -45.29 53.97 44.44
C MET A 1 -45.66 52.71 43.67
N ALA A 2 -45.14 52.39 42.50
CA ALA A 2 -44.13 53.02 41.64
C ALA A 2 -44.61 52.85 40.19
N HIS A 3 -44.50 53.90 39.37
CA HIS A 3 -44.61 53.79 37.91
C HIS A 3 -43.29 53.16 37.42
N PHE A 4 -43.38 52.07 36.67
CA PHE A 4 -42.27 51.57 35.87
C PHE A 4 -42.41 52.18 34.47
N ASP A 5 -41.41 52.96 34.07
CA ASP A 5 -41.20 53.40 32.70
C ASP A 5 -40.62 52.23 31.91
N ASP A 6 -41.44 51.62 31.05
CA ASP A 6 -40.99 50.68 30.01
C ASP A 6 -40.78 51.46 28.71
N ASP A 7 -39.75 52.31 28.68
CA ASP A 7 -39.19 52.85 27.43
C ASP A 7 -37.81 52.23 27.23
N VAL A 8 -37.78 50.96 26.78
CA VAL A 8 -36.60 50.44 26.09
C VAL A 8 -36.62 51.05 24.70
N ILE A 9 -36.02 52.24 24.57
CA ILE A 9 -35.70 52.82 23.28
C ILE A 9 -34.63 51.92 22.66
N ILE A 10 -35.06 50.98 21.82
CA ILE A 10 -34.17 50.25 20.94
C ILE A 10 -33.79 51.24 19.83
N ASP A 11 -32.60 51.81 19.95
CA ASP A 11 -32.06 52.76 18.98
C ASP A 11 -31.83 52.06 17.63
N HIS A 12 -32.22 52.73 16.54
CA HIS A 12 -32.01 52.26 15.18
C HIS A 12 -30.53 52.05 14.85
N GLU A 13 -29.62 52.77 15.52
CA GLU A 13 -28.17 52.55 15.38
C GLU A 13 -27.74 51.17 15.88
N THR A 14 -28.30 50.67 16.98
CA THR A 14 -27.93 49.37 17.56
C THR A 14 -28.41 48.20 16.70
N PHE A 15 -29.57 48.34 16.04
CA PHE A 15 -30.07 47.35 15.08
C PHE A 15 -29.22 47.32 13.81
N GLY A 16 -28.80 48.49 13.30
CA GLY A 16 -27.92 48.60 12.14
C GLY A 16 -26.54 47.99 12.36
N GLU A 17 -25.97 48.12 13.57
CA GLU A 17 -24.71 47.46 13.92
C GLU A 17 -24.84 45.93 13.99
N ILE A 18 -25.90 45.41 14.63
CA ILE A 18 -26.15 43.96 14.72
C ILE A 18 -26.38 43.36 13.32
N GLU A 19 -27.11 44.05 12.46
CA GLU A 19 -27.37 43.62 11.08
C GLU A 19 -26.09 43.62 10.24
N LYS A 20 -25.21 44.61 10.45
CA LYS A 20 -23.88 44.64 9.83
C LYS A 20 -23.00 43.48 10.29
N TYR A 21 -22.95 43.19 11.60
CA TYR A 21 -22.22 42.03 12.12
C TYR A 21 -22.79 40.70 11.63
N ALA A 22 -24.11 40.59 11.52
CA ALA A 22 -24.76 39.41 10.98
C ALA A 22 -24.43 39.20 9.49
N ASN A 23 -24.42 40.28 8.70
CA ASN A 23 -24.05 40.24 7.29
C ASN A 23 -22.55 39.92 7.10
N GLU A 24 -21.64 40.54 7.86
CA GLU A 24 -20.21 40.20 7.84
C GLU A 24 -19.98 38.73 8.26
N PHE A 25 -20.74 38.24 9.23
CA PHE A 25 -20.67 36.84 9.64
C PHE A 25 -21.19 35.90 8.54
N ILE A 26 -22.33 36.21 7.92
CA ILE A 26 -22.89 35.43 6.80
C ILE A 26 -21.94 35.45 5.62
N GLU A 27 -21.40 36.60 5.23
CA GLU A 27 -20.39 36.70 4.17
C GLU A 27 -19.12 35.91 4.53
N SER A 28 -18.67 35.92 5.79
CA SER A 28 -17.53 35.11 6.22
C SER A 28 -17.80 33.60 6.14
N VAL A 29 -19.02 33.18 6.47
CA VAL A 29 -19.46 31.77 6.42
C VAL A 29 -19.65 31.33 4.97
N GLU A 30 -20.24 32.19 4.12
CA GLU A 30 -20.37 31.97 2.68
C GLU A 30 -19.00 31.93 1.99
N ALA A 31 -18.09 32.84 2.35
CA ALA A 31 -16.72 32.85 1.87
C ALA A 31 -15.95 31.56 2.26
N LEU A 32 -16.12 31.09 3.49
CA LEU A 32 -15.56 29.80 3.95
C LEU A 32 -16.12 28.61 3.15
N THR A 33 -17.38 28.65 2.72
CA THR A 33 -17.96 27.63 1.83
C THR A 33 -17.52 27.74 0.37
N THR A 34 -16.95 28.87 -0.05
CA THR A 34 -16.45 29.09 -1.43
C THR A 34 -14.94 28.91 -1.60
N ALA A 35 -14.16 28.90 -0.51
CA ALA A 35 -12.72 28.71 -0.59
C ALA A 35 -12.39 27.25 -0.94
N ARG A 36 -12.01 27.01 -2.20
CA ARG A 36 -11.46 25.72 -2.64
C ARG A 36 -10.21 25.41 -1.82
N PRO A 37 -10.10 24.22 -1.21
CA PRO A 37 -8.96 23.92 -0.38
C PRO A 37 -7.69 23.80 -1.22
N THR A 38 -6.57 24.22 -0.66
CA THR A 38 -5.27 24.23 -1.33
C THR A 38 -4.60 22.85 -1.25
N ILE A 39 -4.04 22.38 -2.37
CA ILE A 39 -3.37 21.09 -2.49
C ILE A 39 -1.93 21.31 -2.98
N GLY A 40 -0.96 21.02 -2.13
CA GLY A 40 0.45 20.98 -2.49
C GLY A 40 0.88 19.57 -2.86
N CYS A 41 1.45 19.38 -4.05
CA CYS A 41 1.96 18.08 -4.50
C CYS A 41 3.48 17.98 -4.29
N ILE A 42 3.95 16.85 -3.77
CA ILE A 42 5.37 16.53 -3.60
C ILE A 42 5.69 15.22 -4.33
N ILE A 43 6.72 15.25 -5.16
CA ILE A 43 7.24 14.10 -5.89
C ILE A 43 8.70 13.87 -5.49
N PRO A 44 9.02 12.95 -4.56
CA PRO A 44 10.40 12.55 -4.32
C PRO A 44 10.93 11.72 -5.51
N ALA A 45 12.09 12.07 -6.04
CA ALA A 45 12.66 11.42 -7.23
C ALA A 45 14.12 11.00 -7.03
N TYR A 46 14.43 9.74 -7.38
CA TYR A 46 15.76 9.14 -7.33
C TYR A 46 15.99 8.21 -8.53
N ASN A 47 16.77 8.66 -9.51
CA ASN A 47 16.98 7.93 -10.78
C ASN A 47 15.68 7.51 -11.49
N GLU A 48 14.84 8.49 -11.78
CA GLU A 48 13.52 8.34 -12.40
C GLU A 48 13.53 8.94 -13.83
N GLU A 49 14.66 8.92 -14.55
CA GLU A 49 14.76 9.51 -15.91
C GLU A 49 13.69 8.96 -16.88
N GLU A 50 13.37 7.67 -16.77
CA GLU A 50 12.42 6.99 -17.66
C GLU A 50 10.94 7.29 -17.34
N SER A 51 10.63 7.71 -16.11
CA SER A 51 9.28 7.73 -15.53
C SER A 51 8.81 9.14 -15.19
N ILE A 52 9.70 10.01 -14.69
CA ILE A 52 9.34 11.29 -14.07
C ILE A 52 8.53 12.22 -14.99
N GLY A 53 8.83 12.21 -16.29
CA GLY A 53 8.09 13.01 -17.27
C GLY A 53 6.62 12.63 -17.31
N SER A 54 6.32 11.33 -17.39
CA SER A 54 4.95 10.82 -17.42
C SER A 54 4.18 11.10 -16.13
N VAL A 55 4.86 11.11 -14.98
CA VAL A 55 4.25 11.49 -13.68
C VAL A 55 3.83 12.95 -13.68
N ILE A 56 4.70 13.85 -14.13
CA ILE A 56 4.40 15.28 -14.19
C ILE A 56 3.29 15.54 -15.22
N GLU A 57 3.36 14.93 -16.41
CA GLU A 57 2.30 15.02 -17.43
C GLU A 57 0.94 14.54 -16.88
N SER A 58 0.92 13.44 -16.13
CA SER A 58 -0.29 12.92 -15.51
C SER A 58 -0.91 13.87 -14.49
N LEU A 59 -0.09 14.62 -13.74
CA LEU A 59 -0.55 15.64 -12.80
C LEU A 59 -1.06 16.90 -13.52
N LEU A 60 -0.39 17.30 -14.60
CA LEU A 60 -0.82 18.43 -15.44
C LEU A 60 -2.08 18.12 -16.26
N ALA A 61 -2.37 16.84 -16.51
CA ALA A 61 -3.58 16.37 -17.17
C ALA A 61 -4.78 16.19 -16.22
N GLN A 62 -4.64 16.47 -14.92
CA GLN A 62 -5.75 16.33 -13.98
C GLN A 62 -6.85 17.36 -14.27
N THR A 63 -8.09 16.89 -14.19
CA THR A 63 -9.29 17.74 -14.18
C THR A 63 -9.30 18.74 -13.02
N ARG A 64 -8.61 18.39 -11.93
CA ARG A 64 -8.29 19.23 -10.78
C ARG A 64 -6.77 19.28 -10.66
N LEU A 65 -6.15 20.38 -11.09
CA LEU A 65 -4.70 20.56 -10.93
C LEU A 65 -4.36 20.71 -9.44
N PRO A 66 -3.25 20.16 -8.93
CA PRO A 66 -2.67 20.64 -7.67
C PRO A 66 -2.40 22.15 -7.76
N ASP A 67 -2.43 22.86 -6.64
CA ASP A 67 -2.16 24.31 -6.62
C ASP A 67 -0.66 24.61 -6.81
N VAL A 68 0.19 23.66 -6.42
CA VAL A 68 1.64 23.67 -6.70
C VAL A 68 2.18 22.25 -6.77
N ILE A 69 3.21 22.03 -7.59
CA ILE A 69 3.92 20.76 -7.72
C ILE A 69 5.40 20.97 -7.40
N HIS A 70 5.91 20.25 -6.41
CA HIS A 70 7.32 20.25 -6.03
C HIS A 70 7.96 18.90 -6.35
N VAL A 71 8.82 18.86 -7.37
CA VAL A 71 9.66 17.71 -7.68
C VAL A 71 10.94 17.83 -6.84
N ILE A 72 11.15 16.90 -5.91
CA ILE A 72 12.31 16.89 -5.02
C ILE A 72 13.27 15.80 -5.46
N VAL A 73 14.28 16.17 -6.23
CA VAL A 73 15.30 15.26 -6.75
C VAL A 73 16.43 15.14 -5.73
N ASN A 74 16.80 13.92 -5.38
CA ASN A 74 17.90 13.67 -4.46
C ASN A 74 18.76 12.47 -4.92
N ASN A 75 20.05 12.48 -4.58
CA ASN A 75 21.00 11.37 -4.81
C ASN A 75 21.06 10.81 -6.24
N THR A 76 20.56 11.54 -7.24
CA THR A 76 20.41 11.05 -8.61
C THR A 76 21.74 11.08 -9.37
N THR A 77 21.91 10.13 -10.29
CA THR A 77 23.06 10.02 -11.20
C THR A 77 22.69 10.02 -12.68
N ASP A 78 21.40 9.87 -13.00
CA ASP A 78 20.86 9.90 -14.36
C ASP A 78 20.31 11.30 -14.71
N LYS A 79 19.54 11.43 -15.79
CA LYS A 79 19.00 12.72 -16.26
C LYS A 79 17.67 13.13 -15.64
N THR A 80 17.25 12.56 -14.50
CA THR A 80 15.97 12.92 -13.83
C THR A 80 15.80 14.43 -13.69
N VAL A 81 16.84 15.15 -13.27
CA VAL A 81 16.79 16.62 -13.10
C VAL A 81 16.56 17.33 -14.43
N GLU A 82 17.25 16.92 -15.49
CA GLU A 82 17.13 17.52 -16.82
C GLU A 82 15.72 17.32 -17.38
N VAL A 83 15.17 16.11 -17.25
CA VAL A 83 13.81 15.79 -17.69
C VAL A 83 12.78 16.58 -16.90
N ALA A 84 12.87 16.60 -15.56
CA ALA A 84 11.95 17.34 -14.71
C ALA A 84 12.01 18.86 -14.96
N ALA A 85 13.21 19.41 -15.18
CA ALA A 85 13.40 20.84 -15.46
C ALA A 85 12.71 21.29 -16.75
N GLY A 86 12.50 20.40 -17.73
CA GLY A 86 11.71 20.68 -18.92
C GLY A 86 10.24 21.03 -18.65
N TYR A 87 9.72 20.65 -17.48
CA TYR A 87 8.37 20.96 -17.04
C TYR A 87 8.30 22.11 -16.04
N ALA A 88 9.42 22.72 -15.64
CA ALA A 88 9.41 23.76 -14.62
C ALA A 88 8.70 25.04 -15.09
N GLY A 89 8.03 25.72 -14.16
CA GLY A 89 7.34 26.99 -14.40
C GLY A 89 5.82 26.87 -14.37
N ALA A 90 5.18 27.93 -14.85
CA ALA A 90 3.73 28.11 -14.82
C ALA A 90 3.01 27.26 -15.88
N HIS A 91 1.94 26.60 -15.46
CA HIS A 91 1.04 25.84 -16.32
C HIS A 91 -0.40 26.26 -16.05
N SER A 92 -1.21 26.32 -17.10
CA SER A 92 -2.64 26.51 -16.97
C SER A 92 -3.41 25.45 -17.76
N SER A 93 -4.59 25.12 -17.26
CA SER A 93 -5.52 24.20 -17.91
C SER A 93 -6.93 24.75 -17.79
N VAL A 94 -7.76 24.52 -18.80
CA VAL A 94 -9.17 24.91 -18.79
C VAL A 94 -10.01 23.64 -18.79
N VAL A 95 -10.72 23.40 -17.69
CA VAL A 95 -11.58 22.23 -17.50
C VAL A 95 -12.97 22.74 -17.14
N ASP A 96 -13.99 22.29 -17.87
CA ASP A 96 -15.38 22.74 -17.70
C ASP A 96 -15.57 24.27 -17.72
N GLY A 97 -14.71 24.97 -18.48
CA GLY A 97 -14.73 26.44 -18.60
C GLY A 97 -14.08 27.18 -17.44
N VAL A 98 -13.50 26.47 -16.47
CA VAL A 98 -12.75 27.04 -15.34
C VAL A 98 -11.27 26.97 -15.63
N GLU A 99 -10.62 28.13 -15.68
CA GLU A 99 -9.16 28.21 -15.75
C GLU A 99 -8.56 27.82 -14.40
N GLN A 100 -7.58 26.92 -14.45
CA GLN A 100 -6.81 26.45 -13.31
C GLN A 100 -5.34 26.71 -13.58
N PHE A 101 -4.62 27.04 -12.52
CA PHE A 101 -3.21 27.35 -12.57
C PHE A 101 -2.45 26.43 -11.62
N THR A 102 -1.27 25.97 -12.04
CA THR A 102 -0.29 25.30 -11.18
C THR A 102 1.10 25.76 -11.59
N GLU A 103 2.02 25.75 -10.64
CA GLU A 103 3.43 25.94 -10.93
C GLU A 103 4.22 24.70 -10.54
N VAL A 104 5.13 24.28 -11.42
CA VAL A 104 6.03 23.15 -11.20
C VAL A 104 7.39 23.68 -10.80
N TYR A 105 7.83 23.31 -9.60
CA TYR A 105 9.16 23.63 -9.08
C TYR A 105 10.00 22.37 -8.99
N VAL A 106 11.23 22.44 -9.51
CA VAL A 106 12.20 21.33 -9.45
C VAL A 106 13.32 21.70 -8.49
N HIS A 107 13.50 20.86 -7.47
CA HIS A 107 14.46 21.05 -6.39
C HIS A 107 15.49 19.93 -6.45
N ASP A 108 16.70 20.21 -6.94
CA ASP A 108 17.83 19.31 -6.76
C ASP A 108 18.49 19.59 -5.42
N ILE A 109 18.20 18.75 -4.42
CA ILE A 109 18.77 18.87 -3.07
C ILE A 109 20.13 18.15 -2.95
N GLY A 110 20.65 17.60 -4.04
CA GLY A 110 21.94 16.93 -4.12
C GLY A 110 22.02 15.70 -3.22
N LYS A 111 23.10 15.61 -2.43
CA LYS A 111 23.36 14.47 -1.55
C LYS A 111 22.52 14.58 -0.27
N ASN A 112 21.46 13.79 -0.20
CA ASN A 112 20.58 13.68 0.95
C ASN A 112 20.81 12.33 1.68
N PRO A 113 21.34 12.36 2.93
CA PRO A 113 21.60 11.14 3.71
C PRO A 113 20.31 10.39 4.08
N ASP A 114 19.20 11.12 4.22
CA ASP A 114 17.90 10.57 4.64
C ASP A 114 17.04 10.08 3.46
N LYS A 115 17.59 10.10 2.24
CA LYS A 115 16.98 9.55 1.02
C LYS A 115 15.53 10.02 0.83
N LYS A 116 14.58 9.10 0.57
CA LYS A 116 13.15 9.43 0.36
C LYS A 116 12.56 10.23 1.52
N VAL A 117 12.85 9.85 2.77
CA VAL A 117 12.35 10.55 3.97
C VAL A 117 12.82 12.01 4.00
N GLY A 118 14.10 12.26 3.73
CA GLY A 118 14.63 13.63 3.68
C GLY A 118 14.00 14.46 2.56
N ALA A 119 13.75 13.85 1.39
CA ALA A 119 13.12 14.54 0.26
C ALA A 119 11.64 14.89 0.57
N LEU A 120 10.89 13.97 1.18
CA LEU A 120 9.52 14.21 1.61
C LEU A 120 9.43 15.31 2.67
N ASN A 121 10.31 15.29 3.67
CA ASN A 121 10.34 16.31 4.72
C ASN A 121 10.74 17.68 4.17
N TYR A 122 11.70 17.75 3.23
CA TYR A 122 12.03 18.99 2.53
C TYR A 122 10.81 19.53 1.79
N GLY A 123 10.14 18.68 0.99
CA GLY A 123 8.91 19.05 0.30
C GLY A 123 7.81 19.53 1.26
N PHE A 124 7.64 18.87 2.41
CA PHE A 124 6.65 19.28 3.42
C PHE A 124 6.88 20.71 3.90
N THR A 125 8.13 21.12 4.14
CA THR A 125 8.41 22.51 4.56
C THR A 125 8.01 23.55 3.52
N LEU A 126 7.87 23.18 2.24
CA LEU A 126 7.45 24.08 1.16
C LEU A 126 5.93 24.25 1.11
N ILE A 127 5.17 23.27 1.60
CA ILE A 127 3.70 23.23 1.47
C ILE A 127 2.97 23.07 2.81
N GLU A 128 3.67 23.14 3.95
CA GLU A 128 3.06 22.96 5.27
C GLU A 128 2.01 24.03 5.62
N GLY A 129 1.92 25.12 4.84
CA GLY A 129 0.87 26.13 4.92
C GLY A 129 -0.42 25.79 4.18
N MET A 130 -0.42 24.77 3.32
CA MET A 130 -1.59 24.36 2.53
C MET A 130 -2.53 23.43 3.31
N ASP A 131 -3.78 23.30 2.85
CA ASP A 131 -4.80 22.48 3.50
C ASP A 131 -4.48 20.98 3.38
N TYR A 132 -4.00 20.58 2.21
CA TYR A 132 -3.70 19.20 1.87
C TYR A 132 -2.32 19.02 1.21
N LEU A 133 -1.70 17.89 1.52
CA LEU A 133 -0.48 17.40 0.89
C LEU A 133 -0.82 16.19 0.01
N LEU A 134 -0.48 16.24 -1.26
CA LEU A 134 -0.52 15.10 -2.18
C LEU A 134 0.90 14.54 -2.35
N GLY A 135 1.13 13.30 -1.91
CA GLY A 135 2.38 12.58 -2.14
C GLY A 135 2.23 11.65 -3.35
N VAL A 136 3.18 11.76 -4.29
CA VAL A 136 3.21 10.96 -5.53
C VAL A 136 4.62 10.39 -5.74
N ASP A 137 4.75 9.08 -5.93
CA ASP A 137 6.06 8.46 -6.24
C ASP A 137 6.49 8.79 -7.68
N GLY A 138 7.80 8.87 -7.93
CA GLY A 138 8.39 9.24 -9.22
C GLY A 138 8.10 8.29 -10.40
N ASP A 139 7.45 7.16 -10.13
CA ASP A 139 7.03 6.12 -11.08
C ASP A 139 5.51 5.89 -11.11
N THR A 140 4.71 6.83 -10.57
CA THR A 140 3.27 6.66 -10.43
C THR A 140 2.47 7.66 -11.27
N VAL A 141 1.65 7.13 -12.18
CA VAL A 141 0.72 7.87 -13.05
C VAL A 141 -0.70 7.67 -12.54
N ALA A 142 -1.57 8.67 -12.63
CA ALA A 142 -2.95 8.57 -12.16
C ALA A 142 -3.99 8.88 -13.24
N SER A 143 -5.21 8.39 -13.02
CA SER A 143 -6.36 8.75 -13.86
C SER A 143 -6.64 10.24 -13.81
N GLU A 144 -7.16 10.84 -14.88
CA GLU A 144 -7.40 12.30 -15.03
C GLU A 144 -8.28 12.93 -13.93
N LYS A 145 -9.06 12.13 -13.19
CA LYS A 145 -9.94 12.59 -12.11
C LYS A 145 -9.42 12.22 -10.71
N ALA A 146 -8.19 11.75 -10.58
CA ALA A 146 -7.69 11.23 -9.32
C ALA A 146 -7.63 12.30 -8.24
N VAL A 147 -7.08 13.49 -8.54
CA VAL A 147 -6.97 14.57 -7.54
C VAL A 147 -8.35 15.10 -7.15
N GLU A 148 -9.24 15.33 -8.13
CA GLU A 148 -10.64 15.73 -7.91
C GLU A 148 -11.34 14.76 -6.94
N GLN A 149 -11.26 13.45 -7.24
CA GLN A 149 -11.94 12.42 -6.45
C GLN A 149 -11.35 12.24 -5.05
N LEU A 150 -10.04 12.43 -4.89
CA LEU A 150 -9.38 12.39 -3.59
C LEU A 150 -9.76 13.61 -2.74
N GLU A 151 -9.77 14.81 -3.33
CA GLU A 151 -10.21 16.06 -2.70
C GLU A 151 -11.66 15.96 -2.23
N GLU A 152 -12.59 15.58 -3.11
CA GLU A 152 -14.00 15.39 -2.77
C GLU A 152 -14.19 14.43 -1.59
N GLU A 153 -13.44 13.31 -1.58
CA GLU A 153 -13.59 12.30 -0.55
C GLU A 153 -12.98 12.72 0.80
N ILE A 154 -11.81 13.37 0.82
CA ILE A 154 -11.20 13.82 2.07
C ILE A 154 -11.95 15.02 2.68
N VAL A 155 -12.47 15.93 1.85
CA VAL A 155 -13.27 17.08 2.29
C VAL A 155 -14.63 16.64 2.84
N SER A 156 -15.21 15.56 2.30
CA SER A 156 -16.53 15.08 2.73
C SER A 156 -16.62 14.58 4.18
N ASP A 157 -15.49 14.25 4.81
CA ASP A 157 -15.44 13.76 6.19
C ASP A 157 -14.16 14.25 6.88
N SER A 158 -14.30 15.28 7.72
CA SER A 158 -13.21 15.92 8.46
C SER A 158 -12.44 15.00 9.40
N ARG A 159 -12.94 13.78 9.65
CA ARG A 159 -12.22 12.76 10.41
C ARG A 159 -11.15 12.06 9.58
N ILE A 160 -11.17 12.19 8.25
CA ILE A 160 -10.17 11.57 7.37
C ILE A 160 -8.88 12.39 7.41
N GLY A 161 -7.83 11.80 7.98
CA GLY A 161 -6.49 12.41 8.01
C GLY A 161 -5.65 12.09 6.77
N GLY A 162 -6.03 11.05 6.01
CA GLY A 162 -5.44 10.78 4.71
C GLY A 162 -6.17 9.69 3.93
N ILE A 163 -6.09 9.78 2.61
CA ILE A 163 -6.74 8.87 1.68
C ILE A 163 -5.82 8.54 0.51
N SER A 164 -5.73 7.26 0.19
CA SER A 164 -4.90 6.73 -0.89
C SER A 164 -5.75 6.35 -2.09
N ALA A 165 -5.27 6.62 -3.30
CA ALA A 165 -5.89 6.12 -4.52
C ALA A 165 -5.87 4.57 -4.55
N ILE A 166 -6.78 3.98 -5.32
CA ILE A 166 -6.73 2.55 -5.65
C ILE A 166 -5.60 2.37 -6.66
N TYR A 167 -4.44 1.91 -6.17
CA TYR A 167 -3.31 1.65 -7.05
C TYR A 167 -3.30 0.23 -7.63
N THR A 168 -2.87 0.11 -8.87
CA THR A 168 -2.54 -1.14 -9.57
C THR A 168 -1.25 -0.94 -10.36
N ILE A 169 -0.79 -1.96 -11.09
CA ILE A 169 0.40 -1.84 -11.95
C ILE A 169 -0.04 -1.63 -13.40
N ASP A 170 0.61 -0.67 -14.07
CA ASP A 170 0.49 -0.45 -15.50
C ASP A 170 0.92 -1.71 -16.28
N PRO A 171 0.03 -2.31 -17.10
CA PRO A 171 0.37 -3.51 -17.86
C PRO A 171 1.21 -3.25 -19.13
N ASP A 172 1.47 -2.00 -19.53
CA ASP A 172 2.09 -1.67 -20.81
C ASP A 172 3.19 -0.58 -20.72
N PRO A 173 4.25 -0.64 -21.55
CA PRO A 173 4.63 -1.76 -22.41
C PRO A 173 5.53 -2.77 -21.69
N ILE A 174 4.99 -3.93 -21.29
CA ILE A 174 5.78 -5.00 -20.64
C ILE A 174 6.29 -6.02 -21.66
N GLN A 175 7.61 -6.07 -21.83
CA GLN A 175 8.29 -7.03 -22.69
C GLN A 175 8.76 -8.29 -21.94
N GLY A 176 8.66 -9.46 -22.58
CA GLY A 176 9.16 -10.73 -22.05
C GLY A 176 8.16 -11.55 -21.20
N THR A 177 8.19 -12.88 -21.36
CA THR A 177 7.21 -13.79 -20.73
C THR A 177 7.27 -13.77 -19.20
N ILE A 178 8.47 -13.72 -18.62
CA ILE A 178 8.67 -13.68 -17.16
C ILE A 178 8.10 -12.38 -16.60
N ALA A 179 8.41 -11.23 -17.22
CA ALA A 179 7.89 -9.94 -16.76
C ALA A 179 6.35 -9.92 -16.79
N LYS A 180 5.73 -10.41 -17.88
CA LYS A 180 4.27 -10.52 -17.98
C LYS A 180 3.66 -11.41 -16.88
N PHE A 181 4.32 -12.52 -16.54
CA PHE A 181 3.90 -13.41 -15.45
C PHE A 181 4.00 -12.71 -14.09
N LEU A 182 5.15 -12.08 -13.78
CA LEU A 182 5.37 -11.38 -12.51
C LEU A 182 4.38 -10.25 -12.31
N ILE A 183 4.07 -9.51 -13.37
CA ILE A 183 3.17 -8.36 -13.30
C ILE A 183 1.73 -8.82 -13.10
N SER A 184 1.30 -9.90 -13.76
CA SER A 184 -0.02 -10.51 -13.51
C SER A 184 -0.16 -10.94 -12.05
N GLY A 185 0.91 -11.52 -11.47
CA GLY A 185 0.95 -11.89 -10.05
C GLY A 185 0.89 -10.69 -9.10
N GLN A 186 1.64 -9.63 -9.38
CA GLN A 186 1.61 -8.40 -8.58
C GLN A 186 0.24 -7.71 -8.66
N ARG A 187 -0.36 -7.61 -9.86
CA ARG A 187 -1.71 -7.08 -10.07
C ARG A 187 -2.76 -7.87 -9.28
N ALA A 188 -2.69 -9.20 -9.33
CA ALA A 188 -3.56 -10.05 -8.52
C ALA A 188 -3.37 -9.83 -7.00
N GLN A 189 -2.13 -9.63 -6.55
CA GLN A 189 -1.81 -9.33 -5.15
C GLN A 189 -2.38 -7.97 -4.71
N PHE A 190 -2.20 -6.92 -5.51
CA PHE A 190 -2.77 -5.59 -5.23
C PHE A 190 -4.29 -5.59 -5.27
N ALA A 191 -4.90 -6.25 -6.26
CA ALA A 191 -6.35 -6.38 -6.34
C ALA A 191 -6.94 -7.08 -5.09
N ALA A 192 -6.30 -8.16 -4.62
CA ALA A 192 -6.70 -8.84 -3.40
C ALA A 192 -6.58 -7.94 -2.16
N PHE A 193 -5.51 -7.14 -2.07
CA PHE A 193 -5.29 -6.17 -1.00
C PHE A 193 -6.35 -5.05 -1.02
N ASN A 194 -6.58 -4.43 -2.18
CA ASN A 194 -7.55 -3.36 -2.37
C ASN A 194 -8.96 -3.83 -2.04
N MET A 195 -9.37 -5.00 -2.56
CA MET A 195 -10.67 -5.60 -2.26
C MET A 195 -10.83 -5.88 -0.75
N GLN A 196 -9.79 -6.35 -0.06
CA GLN A 196 -9.82 -6.57 1.38
C GLN A 196 -10.03 -5.27 2.17
N ASN A 197 -9.38 -4.17 1.77
CA ASN A 197 -9.53 -2.87 2.43
C ASN A 197 -10.92 -2.26 2.16
N MET A 198 -11.39 -2.36 0.92
CA MET A 198 -12.73 -1.87 0.53
C MET A 198 -13.84 -2.58 1.30
N LEU A 199 -13.74 -3.91 1.45
CA LEU A 199 -14.70 -4.71 2.24
C LEU A 199 -14.67 -4.45 3.75
N ARG A 200 -13.67 -3.73 4.26
CA ARG A 200 -13.52 -3.38 5.69
C ARG A 200 -13.73 -1.88 5.92
N GLY A 201 -14.77 -1.32 5.31
CA GLY A 201 -15.15 0.08 5.52
C GLY A 201 -14.10 1.05 4.96
N ARG A 202 -13.44 0.65 3.86
CA ARG A 202 -12.39 1.42 3.19
C ARG A 202 -11.22 1.77 4.12
N ASN A 203 -10.99 1.00 5.18
CA ASN A 203 -9.92 1.25 6.14
C ASN A 203 -8.58 0.86 5.51
N MET A 204 -7.74 1.86 5.23
CA MET A 204 -6.42 1.63 4.65
C MET A 204 -5.42 1.44 5.79
N ALA A 205 -4.78 0.28 5.88
CA ALA A 205 -3.79 0.03 6.93
C ALA A 205 -2.55 0.92 6.78
N VAL A 206 -2.16 1.19 5.54
CA VAL A 206 -0.97 1.97 5.16
C VAL A 206 -1.33 2.83 3.96
N LEU A 207 -1.29 4.14 4.13
CA LEU A 207 -1.31 5.13 3.07
C LEU A 207 0.09 5.14 2.46
N GLY A 208 0.27 4.45 1.34
CA GLY A 208 1.57 4.44 0.67
C GLY A 208 1.80 5.74 -0.11
N GLY A 209 3.06 6.13 -0.24
CA GLY A 209 3.48 7.36 -0.93
C GLY A 209 3.21 7.38 -2.44
N GLN A 210 2.68 6.29 -3.03
CA GLN A 210 2.46 6.19 -4.47
C GLN A 210 1.51 7.28 -4.98
N TYR A 211 0.35 7.44 -4.33
CA TYR A 211 -0.64 8.46 -4.68
C TYR A 211 -1.63 8.65 -3.52
N SER A 212 -1.25 9.43 -2.52
CA SER A 212 -2.06 9.65 -1.31
C SER A 212 -2.14 11.12 -0.95
N ILE A 213 -3.33 11.59 -0.60
CA ILE A 213 -3.57 12.93 -0.08
C ILE A 213 -3.72 12.88 1.44
N PHE A 214 -3.17 13.86 2.14
CA PHE A 214 -3.15 13.96 3.59
C PHE A 214 -3.64 15.34 4.00
N ALA A 215 -4.46 15.40 5.05
CA ALA A 215 -4.80 16.66 5.68
C ALA A 215 -3.56 17.18 6.43
N THR A 216 -3.08 18.37 6.08
CA THR A 216 -1.89 18.96 6.71
C THR A 216 -2.07 19.10 8.22
N LYS A 217 -3.30 19.41 8.66
CA LYS A 217 -3.67 19.40 10.09
C LYS A 217 -3.42 18.03 10.75
N ALA A 218 -3.81 16.94 10.11
CA ALA A 218 -3.61 15.60 10.66
C ALA A 218 -2.13 15.23 10.76
N LEU A 219 -1.30 15.68 9.80
CA LEU A 219 0.16 15.54 9.87
C LEU A 219 0.72 16.30 11.07
N ARG A 220 0.33 17.57 11.28
CA ARG A 220 0.78 18.38 12.43
C ARG A 220 0.36 17.78 13.78
N ASP A 221 -0.87 17.29 13.89
CA ASP A 221 -1.36 16.64 15.10
C ASP A 221 -0.60 15.34 15.39
N ALA A 222 -0.32 14.53 14.36
CA ALA A 222 0.51 13.35 14.48
C ALA A 222 1.94 13.71 14.93
N MET A 223 2.54 14.76 14.35
CA MET A 223 3.86 15.25 14.76
C MET A 223 3.88 15.69 16.22
N THR A 224 2.88 16.45 16.66
CA THR A 224 2.78 16.95 18.04
C THR A 224 2.62 15.79 19.04
N GLN A 225 1.74 14.84 18.76
CA GLN A 225 1.52 13.68 19.64
C GLN A 225 2.76 12.79 19.77
N ASN A 226 3.58 12.71 18.72
CA ASN A 226 4.78 11.87 18.68
C ASN A 226 6.07 12.65 18.99
N HIS A 227 5.98 13.93 19.33
CA HIS A 227 7.13 14.82 19.59
C HIS A 227 8.12 14.88 18.41
N GLN A 228 7.59 14.98 17.20
CA GLN A 228 8.36 15.00 15.95
C GLN A 228 8.36 16.40 15.34
N THR A 229 9.49 16.78 14.75
CA THR A 229 9.63 18.05 14.02
C THR A 229 9.25 17.93 12.55
N THR A 230 9.13 16.70 12.03
CA THR A 230 8.77 16.41 10.65
C THR A 230 7.84 15.17 10.60
N PRO A 231 6.95 15.04 9.59
CA PRO A 231 6.01 13.92 9.54
C PRO A 231 6.68 12.56 9.32
N TRP A 232 7.71 12.49 8.47
CA TRP A 232 8.40 11.24 8.17
C TRP A 232 9.68 11.11 8.99
N VAL A 233 9.82 10.01 9.74
CA VAL A 233 11.02 9.76 10.54
C VAL A 233 11.97 8.78 9.87
N LYS A 234 13.26 9.13 9.88
CA LYS A 234 14.35 8.37 9.23
C LYS A 234 14.55 6.97 9.80
N ASP A 235 14.14 6.77 11.05
CA ASP A 235 14.42 5.53 11.73
C ASP A 235 13.54 4.38 11.21
N SER A 236 12.44 4.65 10.49
CA SER A 236 11.58 3.60 9.92
C SER A 236 11.96 3.24 8.48
N GLU A 237 12.18 1.95 8.20
CA GLU A 237 12.32 1.45 6.82
C GLU A 237 11.01 1.48 6.02
N VAL A 238 9.89 1.77 6.70
CA VAL A 238 8.55 1.95 6.11
C VAL A 238 7.90 3.18 6.74
N GLU A 239 8.43 4.32 6.36
CA GLU A 239 8.03 5.65 6.78
C GLU A 239 6.51 5.86 6.64
N ASP A 240 5.93 5.42 5.51
CA ASP A 240 4.51 5.53 5.20
C ASP A 240 3.61 4.72 6.15
N SER A 241 4.07 3.53 6.53
CA SER A 241 3.32 2.67 7.46
C SER A 241 3.32 3.22 8.88
N LEU A 242 4.45 3.80 9.30
CA LEU A 242 4.56 4.44 10.60
C LEU A 242 3.69 5.70 10.65
N LEU A 243 3.80 6.58 9.64
CA LEU A 243 2.98 7.78 9.55
C LEU A 243 1.48 7.45 9.56
N SER A 244 1.06 6.42 8.82
CA SER A 244 -0.33 5.95 8.83
C SER A 244 -0.81 5.51 10.22
N LEU A 245 0.06 4.86 11.01
CA LEU A 245 -0.24 4.46 12.38
C LEU A 245 -0.32 5.67 13.31
N GLN A 246 0.52 6.68 13.08
CA GLN A 246 0.55 7.92 13.87
C GLN A 246 -0.67 8.80 13.59
N ILE A 247 -1.10 8.93 12.34
CA ILE A 247 -2.35 9.60 11.96
C ILE A 247 -3.55 8.93 12.64
N LYS A 248 -3.63 7.59 12.59
CA LYS A 248 -4.66 6.83 13.33
C LYS A 248 -4.59 7.05 14.83
N SER A 249 -3.36 7.16 15.34
CA SER A 249 -3.08 7.36 16.76
C SER A 249 -3.50 8.72 17.28
N ALA A 250 -3.48 9.73 16.40
CA ALA A 250 -3.97 11.08 16.63
C ALA A 250 -5.51 11.19 16.51
N GLY A 251 -6.20 10.08 16.23
CA GLY A 251 -7.66 10.02 16.19
C GLY A 251 -8.27 10.13 14.79
N TYR A 252 -7.45 10.24 13.75
CA TYR A 252 -7.92 10.35 12.37
C TYR A 252 -8.17 8.98 11.72
N LEU A 253 -8.99 8.99 10.67
CA LEU A 253 -9.23 7.87 9.79
C LEU A 253 -8.25 7.91 8.62
N THR A 254 -7.74 6.74 8.23
CA THR A 254 -7.03 6.58 6.95
C THR A 254 -7.85 5.70 6.02
N LYS A 255 -8.02 6.15 4.78
CA LYS A 255 -8.96 5.54 3.84
C LYS A 255 -8.30 5.13 2.53
N ILE A 256 -8.91 4.18 1.83
CA ILE A 256 -8.69 3.94 0.41
C ILE A 256 -9.83 4.61 -0.35
N SER A 257 -9.54 5.28 -1.46
CA SER A 257 -10.55 5.90 -2.30
C SER A 257 -11.52 4.85 -2.85
N ALA A 258 -12.76 5.27 -3.09
CA ALA A 258 -13.72 4.44 -3.81
C ALA A 258 -13.59 4.60 -5.34
N ARG A 259 -12.92 5.67 -5.80
CA ARG A 259 -12.95 6.11 -7.20
C ARG A 259 -11.57 6.46 -7.77
N ALA A 260 -10.76 7.19 -7.01
CA ALA A 260 -9.45 7.63 -7.49
C ALA A 260 -8.54 6.44 -7.74
N ARG A 261 -7.81 6.45 -8.85
CA ARG A 261 -6.95 5.35 -9.29
C ARG A 261 -5.59 5.84 -9.74
N ALA A 262 -4.58 5.01 -9.49
CA ALA A 262 -3.21 5.23 -9.89
C ALA A 262 -2.57 3.93 -10.39
N ASP A 263 -1.62 4.06 -11.30
CA ASP A 263 -0.84 2.99 -11.88
C ASP A 263 0.63 3.20 -11.50
N VAL A 264 1.21 2.21 -10.84
CA VAL A 264 2.57 2.26 -10.31
C VAL A 264 3.51 1.41 -11.17
N GLY A 265 4.80 1.78 -11.16
CA GLY A 265 5.88 1.01 -11.77
C GLY A 265 5.92 -0.44 -11.26
N GLY A 266 5.77 -1.39 -12.19
CA GLY A 266 5.78 -2.82 -11.88
C GLY A 266 7.18 -3.43 -11.91
N MET A 267 7.47 -4.37 -11.01
CA MET A 267 8.75 -5.07 -11.03
C MET A 267 8.79 -6.15 -12.11
N THR A 268 9.59 -5.95 -13.15
CA THR A 268 9.67 -6.85 -14.33
C THR A 268 10.66 -8.01 -14.17
N THR A 269 11.51 -7.97 -13.13
CA THR A 269 12.50 -9.02 -12.85
C THR A 269 12.24 -9.67 -11.49
N LEU A 270 12.60 -10.96 -11.36
CA LEU A 270 12.52 -11.68 -10.07
C LEU A 270 13.37 -11.02 -8.98
N ARG A 271 14.51 -10.42 -9.36
CA ARG A 271 15.44 -9.77 -8.43
C ARG A 271 14.86 -8.47 -7.88
N GLY A 272 14.32 -7.62 -8.76
CA GLY A 272 13.66 -6.37 -8.36
C GLY A 272 12.43 -6.65 -7.50
N LEU A 273 11.59 -7.61 -7.93
CA LEU A 273 10.40 -8.01 -7.18
C LEU A 273 10.76 -8.54 -5.78
N ASP A 274 11.77 -9.41 -5.69
CA ASP A 274 12.22 -9.93 -4.40
C ASP A 274 12.72 -8.83 -3.47
N ALA A 275 13.53 -7.90 -3.97
CA ALA A 275 14.06 -6.85 -3.11
C ALA A 275 12.97 -5.91 -2.59
N GLN A 276 12.02 -5.54 -3.45
CA GLN A 276 10.86 -4.73 -3.07
C GLN A 276 9.97 -5.46 -2.06
N GLN A 277 9.59 -6.72 -2.33
CA GLN A 277 8.69 -7.48 -1.47
C GLN A 277 9.34 -7.86 -0.13
N VAL A 278 10.65 -8.16 -0.09
CA VAL A 278 11.37 -8.41 1.16
C VAL A 278 11.43 -7.16 2.02
N LYS A 279 11.67 -5.98 1.42
CA LYS A 279 11.65 -4.69 2.13
C LYS A 279 10.28 -4.44 2.78
N TRP A 280 9.19 -4.57 2.02
CA TRP A 280 7.84 -4.36 2.55
C TRP A 280 7.47 -5.35 3.66
N ASN A 281 7.79 -6.64 3.48
CA ASN A 281 7.52 -7.65 4.51
C ASN A 281 8.39 -7.43 5.76
N TYR A 282 9.68 -7.11 5.60
CA TYR A 282 10.58 -6.84 6.72
C TYR A 282 10.08 -5.69 7.57
N GLY A 283 9.74 -4.57 6.93
CA GLY A 283 9.27 -3.40 7.65
C GLY A 283 7.88 -3.57 8.28
N ALA A 284 7.01 -4.39 7.69
CA ALA A 284 5.77 -4.81 8.34
C ALA A 284 6.04 -5.65 9.61
N ILE A 285 7.06 -6.52 9.60
CA ILE A 285 7.48 -7.30 10.78
C ILE A 285 8.05 -6.36 11.86
N GLU A 286 8.92 -5.42 11.46
CA GLU A 286 9.51 -4.42 12.35
C GLU A 286 8.44 -3.59 13.06
N LEU A 287 7.41 -3.14 12.34
CA LEU A 287 6.28 -2.39 12.90
C LEU A 287 5.46 -3.20 13.92
N MET A 288 5.35 -4.53 13.75
CA MET A 288 4.62 -5.40 14.66
C MET A 288 5.41 -5.78 15.91
N TRP A 289 6.74 -5.67 15.88
CA TRP A 289 7.60 -6.19 16.93
C TRP A 289 7.84 -5.17 18.05
N PRO A 290 7.64 -5.54 19.33
CA PRO A 290 7.85 -4.63 20.45
C PRO A 290 9.30 -4.18 20.59
N GLY A 291 9.48 -2.91 20.96
CA GLY A 291 10.73 -2.44 21.57
C GLY A 291 11.86 -2.05 20.64
N GLN A 292 11.61 -1.77 19.36
CA GLN A 292 12.67 -1.19 18.51
C GLN A 292 12.70 0.34 18.51
N ARG A 293 11.59 1.08 18.71
CA ARG A 293 11.62 2.56 18.71
C ARG A 293 10.60 3.18 19.67
N GLY A 294 11.05 4.21 20.36
CA GLY A 294 10.45 4.80 21.55
C GLY A 294 9.08 5.43 21.32
N ASP A 295 8.19 5.00 22.21
CA ASP A 295 6.93 5.57 22.66
C ASP A 295 5.60 5.23 21.95
N THR A 296 4.73 4.74 22.84
CA THR A 296 3.32 4.37 22.79
C THR A 296 2.91 3.24 21.83
N LYS A 297 1.99 2.37 22.24
CA LYS A 297 1.23 1.43 21.36
C LYS A 297 1.97 0.21 20.77
N GLY A 298 3.28 0.05 20.96
CA GLY A 298 4.09 -1.11 20.56
C GLY A 298 3.84 -2.43 21.32
N GLN A 299 2.57 -2.79 21.59
CA GLN A 299 2.23 -4.16 22.00
C GLN A 299 1.95 -4.99 20.74
N PRO A 300 2.33 -6.30 20.71
CA PRO A 300 2.06 -7.18 19.56
C PRO A 300 0.57 -7.21 19.18
N PHE A 301 -0.32 -6.89 20.12
CA PHE A 301 -1.78 -6.99 19.96
C PHE A 301 -2.51 -5.65 19.85
N HIS A 302 -1.79 -4.54 19.58
CA HIS A 302 -2.44 -3.26 19.31
C HIS A 302 -3.55 -3.44 18.27
N PRO A 303 -4.77 -2.88 18.48
CA PRO A 303 -5.91 -3.15 17.59
C PRO A 303 -5.61 -2.91 16.11
N ASN A 304 -4.81 -1.88 15.80
CA ASN A 304 -4.41 -1.55 14.42
C ASN A 304 -3.37 -2.51 13.81
N LEU A 305 -2.68 -3.33 14.62
CA LEU A 305 -1.65 -4.28 14.18
C LEU A 305 -2.15 -5.73 14.09
N ARG A 306 -3.30 -6.06 14.72
CA ARG A 306 -3.88 -7.43 14.68
C ARG A 306 -4.07 -7.96 13.27
N LEU A 307 -4.44 -7.08 12.34
CA LEU A 307 -4.61 -7.46 10.95
C LEU A 307 -3.29 -7.93 10.31
N ARG A 308 -2.19 -7.22 10.58
CA ARG A 308 -0.85 -7.57 10.08
C ARG A 308 -0.37 -8.92 10.63
N TRP A 309 -0.68 -9.21 11.90
CA TRP A 309 -0.42 -10.52 12.50
C TRP A 309 -1.22 -11.63 11.82
N LEU A 310 -2.51 -11.39 11.55
CA LEU A 310 -3.34 -12.35 10.83
C LEU A 310 -2.83 -12.61 9.41
N GLU A 311 -2.33 -11.58 8.72
CA GLU A 311 -1.72 -11.71 7.39
C GLU A 311 -0.44 -12.58 7.44
N ASN A 312 0.43 -12.35 8.42
CA ASN A 312 1.65 -13.13 8.62
C ASN A 312 1.36 -14.57 9.01
N ALA A 313 0.45 -14.80 9.97
CA ALA A 313 0.02 -16.13 10.37
C ALA A 313 -0.62 -16.88 9.20
N SER A 314 -1.48 -16.21 8.43
CA SER A 314 -2.08 -16.78 7.22
C SER A 314 -1.03 -17.19 6.20
N MET A 315 0.02 -16.38 5.98
CA MET A 315 1.12 -16.72 5.07
C MET A 315 1.93 -17.93 5.58
N ALA A 316 2.25 -17.97 6.87
CA ALA A 316 2.96 -19.08 7.49
C ALA A 316 2.17 -20.40 7.38
N ILE A 317 0.87 -20.38 7.69
CA ILE A 317 0.00 -21.56 7.56
C ILE A 317 -0.10 -21.99 6.09
N ASN A 318 -0.16 -21.05 5.13
CA ASN A 318 -0.14 -21.37 3.70
C ASN A 318 1.17 -22.06 3.27
N ALA A 319 2.32 -21.61 3.77
CA ALA A 319 3.61 -22.23 3.49
C ALA A 319 3.71 -23.63 4.09
N VAL A 320 3.36 -23.77 5.38
CA VAL A 320 3.37 -25.06 6.09
C VAL A 320 2.44 -26.06 5.42
N ALA A 321 1.21 -25.68 5.09
CA ALA A 321 0.24 -26.57 4.45
C ALA A 321 0.76 -27.11 3.10
N ARG A 322 1.40 -26.25 2.29
CA ARG A 322 1.97 -26.65 1.00
C ARG A 322 3.17 -27.58 1.14
N VAL A 323 4.10 -27.24 2.01
CA VAL A 323 5.28 -28.08 2.28
C VAL A 323 4.85 -29.42 2.86
N MET A 324 3.93 -29.42 3.83
CA MET A 324 3.34 -30.66 4.37
C MET A 324 2.64 -31.47 3.28
N PHE A 325 1.83 -30.85 2.42
CA PHE A 325 1.16 -31.57 1.34
C PHE A 325 2.15 -32.29 0.42
N ILE A 326 3.19 -31.60 -0.05
CA ILE A 326 4.24 -32.19 -0.90
C ILE A 326 4.94 -33.34 -0.16
N LEU A 327 5.37 -33.10 1.09
CA LEU A 327 6.05 -34.11 1.89
C LEU A 327 5.19 -35.35 2.13
N LEU A 328 3.91 -35.18 2.45
CA LEU A 328 3.01 -36.29 2.72
C LEU A 328 2.67 -37.08 1.46
N VAL A 329 2.53 -36.42 0.30
CA VAL A 329 2.38 -37.13 -0.98
C VAL A 329 3.63 -37.96 -1.28
N VAL A 330 4.82 -37.35 -1.21
CA VAL A 330 6.09 -38.06 -1.48
C VAL A 330 6.28 -39.22 -0.51
N ALA A 331 6.01 -39.01 0.79
CA ALA A 331 6.10 -40.03 1.82
C ALA A 331 5.09 -41.18 1.59
N ALA A 332 3.84 -40.87 1.25
CA ALA A 332 2.82 -41.88 0.95
C ALA A 332 3.16 -42.70 -0.31
N VAL A 333 3.67 -42.05 -1.36
CA VAL A 333 4.13 -42.73 -2.59
C VAL A 333 5.34 -43.63 -2.29
N SER A 334 6.27 -43.21 -1.43
CA SER A 334 7.48 -43.99 -1.13
C SER A 334 7.23 -45.35 -0.46
N ILE A 335 6.03 -45.57 0.08
CA ILE A 335 5.62 -46.82 0.73
C ILE A 335 4.39 -47.45 0.05
N ASP A 336 4.05 -47.02 -1.17
CA ASP A 336 2.89 -47.48 -1.94
C ASP A 336 1.53 -47.30 -1.22
N ALA A 337 1.43 -46.34 -0.29
CA ALA A 337 0.22 -46.04 0.48
C ALA A 337 -0.62 -44.89 -0.12
N PHE A 338 -0.23 -44.37 -1.28
CA PHE A 338 -0.92 -43.24 -1.91
C PHE A 338 -2.23 -43.67 -2.56
N VAL A 339 -3.33 -43.08 -2.07
CA VAL A 339 -4.67 -43.20 -2.68
C VAL A 339 -5.21 -41.79 -2.92
N PHE A 340 -5.46 -41.46 -4.18
CA PHE A 340 -5.99 -40.15 -4.53
C PHE A 340 -7.48 -40.06 -4.18
N SER A 341 -7.84 -39.04 -3.40
CA SER A 341 -9.23 -38.67 -3.14
C SER A 341 -9.56 -37.35 -3.85
N PRO A 342 -10.59 -37.30 -4.72
CA PRO A 342 -11.01 -36.07 -5.41
C PRO A 342 -11.38 -34.91 -4.48
N VAL A 343 -11.69 -35.17 -3.20
CA VAL A 343 -11.98 -34.13 -2.21
C VAL A 343 -10.83 -33.12 -2.07
N TRP A 344 -9.58 -33.54 -2.31
CA TRP A 344 -8.42 -32.65 -2.30
C TRP A 344 -8.39 -31.62 -3.44
N LEU A 345 -9.28 -31.74 -4.43
CA LEU A 345 -9.46 -30.73 -5.47
C LEU A 345 -10.32 -29.54 -4.99
N VAL A 346 -11.09 -29.69 -3.91
CA VAL A 346 -11.98 -28.63 -3.42
C VAL A 346 -11.20 -27.36 -3.03
N PRO A 347 -10.12 -27.41 -2.21
CA PRO A 347 -9.36 -26.21 -1.88
C PRO A 347 -8.82 -25.42 -3.09
N PRO A 348 -8.12 -26.03 -4.09
CA PRO A 348 -7.64 -25.30 -5.25
C PRO A 348 -8.77 -24.76 -6.13
N PHE A 349 -9.91 -25.47 -6.26
CA PHE A 349 -11.07 -24.94 -6.99
C PHE A 349 -11.66 -23.69 -6.32
N VAL A 350 -11.83 -23.71 -4.99
CA VAL A 350 -12.33 -22.54 -4.24
C VAL A 350 -11.33 -21.38 -4.33
N ALA A 351 -10.03 -21.67 -4.27
CA ALA A 351 -8.97 -20.67 -4.45
C ALA A 351 -9.02 -20.04 -5.86
N ALA A 352 -9.16 -20.85 -6.91
CA ALA A 352 -9.29 -20.36 -8.28
C ALA A 352 -10.55 -19.49 -8.46
N ALA A 353 -11.70 -19.94 -7.94
CA ALA A 353 -12.93 -19.16 -7.97
C ALA A 353 -12.76 -17.79 -7.28
N LEU A 354 -12.08 -17.76 -6.12
CA LEU A 354 -11.80 -16.52 -5.40
C LEU A 354 -10.84 -15.61 -6.19
N ASN A 355 -9.78 -16.16 -6.76
CA ASN A 355 -8.85 -15.41 -7.60
C ASN A 355 -9.54 -14.83 -8.83
N VAL A 356 -10.42 -15.60 -9.48
CA VAL A 356 -11.20 -15.13 -10.63
C VAL A 356 -12.14 -14.01 -10.19
N ARG A 357 -12.80 -14.14 -9.04
CA ARG A 357 -13.63 -13.06 -8.48
C ARG A 357 -12.84 -11.77 -8.29
N ILE A 358 -11.62 -11.85 -7.74
CA ILE A 358 -10.72 -10.71 -7.55
C ILE A 358 -10.29 -10.14 -8.90
N ALA A 359 -9.88 -10.97 -9.85
CA ALA A 359 -9.51 -10.51 -11.19
C ALA A 359 -10.68 -9.82 -11.90
N MET A 360 -11.90 -10.32 -11.68
CA MET A 360 -13.12 -9.73 -12.21
C MET A 360 -13.53 -8.42 -11.52
N SER A 361 -12.90 -8.08 -10.41
CA SER A 361 -13.15 -6.85 -9.67
C SER A 361 -12.14 -5.75 -10.03
N MET A 362 -11.14 -6.04 -10.87
CA MET A 362 -10.15 -5.07 -11.32
C MET A 362 -10.69 -4.24 -12.49
N GLN A 363 -10.56 -2.92 -12.40
CA GLN A 363 -10.67 -2.05 -13.58
C GLN A 363 -9.43 -2.23 -14.46
N GLY A 364 -9.58 -2.15 -15.79
CA GLY A 364 -8.45 -2.37 -16.71
C GLY A 364 -7.90 -3.81 -16.69
N ARG A 365 -8.70 -4.81 -16.26
CA ARG A 365 -8.31 -6.23 -16.30
C ARG A 365 -7.98 -6.68 -17.72
N THR A 366 -6.91 -7.45 -17.84
CA THR A 366 -6.50 -8.05 -19.10
C THR A 366 -6.90 -9.52 -19.16
N ARG A 367 -6.89 -10.12 -20.37
CA ARG A 367 -7.07 -11.58 -20.52
C ARG A 367 -6.02 -12.37 -19.73
N ARG A 368 -4.81 -11.81 -19.57
CA ARG A 368 -3.71 -12.42 -18.80
C ARG A 368 -4.07 -12.53 -17.31
N ASP A 369 -4.67 -11.49 -16.74
CA ASP A 369 -5.09 -11.47 -15.33
C ASP A 369 -6.13 -12.58 -15.05
N ILE A 370 -7.10 -12.75 -15.96
CA ILE A 370 -8.14 -13.78 -15.84
C ILE A 370 -7.55 -15.19 -15.96
N LEU A 371 -6.68 -15.41 -16.95
CA LEU A 371 -6.02 -16.72 -17.14
C LEU A 371 -5.10 -17.06 -15.96
N PHE A 372 -4.35 -16.08 -15.46
CA PHE A 372 -3.51 -16.22 -14.27
C PHE A 372 -4.34 -16.68 -13.06
N ALA A 373 -5.51 -16.07 -12.86
CA ALA A 373 -6.42 -16.41 -11.78
C ALA A 373 -7.10 -17.78 -11.96
N ALA A 374 -7.51 -18.14 -13.18
CA ALA A 374 -8.30 -19.34 -13.45
C ALA A 374 -7.47 -20.62 -13.54
N LEU A 375 -6.24 -20.57 -14.08
CA LEU A 375 -5.46 -21.77 -14.40
C LEU A 375 -4.83 -22.49 -13.20
N ILE A 376 -5.03 -22.00 -11.97
CA ILE A 376 -4.47 -22.50 -10.69
C ILE A 376 -2.93 -22.46 -10.65
N PHE A 377 -2.27 -23.15 -11.58
CA PHE A 377 -0.83 -23.31 -11.69
C PHE A 377 -0.06 -21.98 -11.71
N PRO A 378 -0.42 -20.95 -12.51
CA PRO A 378 0.29 -19.67 -12.48
C PRO A 378 0.20 -18.98 -11.11
N ALA A 379 -1.00 -18.95 -10.51
CA ALA A 379 -1.21 -18.39 -9.18
C ALA A 379 -0.44 -19.16 -8.09
N GLU A 380 -0.35 -20.49 -8.22
CA GLU A 380 0.41 -21.34 -7.31
C GLU A 380 1.92 -21.11 -7.43
N MET A 381 2.46 -21.01 -8.66
CA MET A 381 3.87 -20.65 -8.87
C MET A 381 4.20 -19.29 -8.24
N TYR A 382 3.33 -18.30 -8.40
CA TYR A 382 3.52 -16.98 -7.79
C TYR A 382 3.39 -17.04 -6.26
N MET A 383 2.57 -17.94 -5.70
CA MET A 383 2.51 -18.16 -4.26
C MET A 383 3.84 -18.64 -3.69
N TRP A 384 4.56 -19.54 -4.38
CA TRP A 384 5.91 -19.96 -3.96
C TRP A 384 6.93 -18.82 -3.97
N VAL A 385 6.85 -17.93 -4.97
CA VAL A 385 7.64 -16.69 -5.00
C VAL A 385 7.35 -15.84 -3.75
N ARG A 386 6.07 -15.64 -3.41
CA ARG A 386 5.67 -14.91 -2.19
C ARG A 386 6.13 -15.57 -0.90
N ILE A 387 6.06 -16.89 -0.80
CA ILE A 387 6.59 -17.65 0.34
C ILE A 387 8.10 -17.42 0.48
N GLY A 388 8.84 -17.42 -0.64
CA GLY A 388 10.26 -17.09 -0.66
C GLY A 388 10.55 -15.70 -0.06
N HIS A 389 9.82 -14.67 -0.50
CA HIS A 389 9.96 -13.31 0.05
C HIS A 389 9.64 -13.26 1.56
N PHE A 390 8.58 -13.94 1.98
CA PHE A 390 8.17 -14.03 3.38
C PHE A 390 9.27 -14.65 4.25
N LEU A 391 9.80 -15.80 3.86
CA LEU A 391 10.89 -16.47 4.60
C LEU A 391 12.15 -15.61 4.65
N ARG A 392 12.49 -14.90 3.57
CA ARG A 392 13.62 -13.97 3.55
C ARG A 392 13.44 -12.78 4.47
N ALA A 393 12.25 -12.20 4.51
CA ALA A 393 11.97 -11.09 5.41
C ALA A 393 12.12 -11.51 6.87
N TRP A 394 11.55 -12.66 7.25
CA TRP A 394 11.65 -13.21 8.62
C TRP A 394 13.08 -13.62 9.00
N THR A 395 13.81 -14.27 8.10
CA THR A 395 15.23 -14.62 8.36
C THR A 395 16.10 -13.38 8.47
N LYS A 396 15.87 -12.37 7.63
CA LYS A 396 16.57 -11.08 7.73
C LYS A 396 16.26 -10.39 9.06
N PHE A 397 14.99 -10.32 9.45
CA PHE A 397 14.56 -9.79 10.74
C PHE A 397 15.22 -10.52 11.93
N ALA A 398 15.16 -11.86 11.93
CA ALA A 398 15.78 -12.68 12.98
C ALA A 398 17.31 -12.53 13.04
N SER A 399 17.97 -12.27 11.91
CA SER A 399 19.43 -12.12 11.85
C SER A 399 19.96 -10.83 12.49
N LYS A 400 19.09 -9.85 12.80
CA LYS A 400 19.44 -8.52 13.35
C LYS A 400 20.53 -7.75 12.59
N LYS A 401 20.90 -8.19 11.39
CA LYS A 401 21.95 -7.54 10.60
C LYS A 401 21.37 -6.26 10.01
N GLN A 402 21.86 -5.10 10.45
CA GLN A 402 21.56 -3.82 9.79
C GLN A 402 22.10 -3.90 8.36
N VAL A 403 21.21 -4.10 7.41
CA VAL A 403 21.53 -4.12 5.97
C VAL A 403 20.57 -3.15 5.32
N ASP A 404 21.11 -2.04 4.82
CA ASP A 404 20.39 -1.03 4.05
C ASP A 404 19.53 -1.68 2.95
N ASN A 405 18.21 -1.75 3.18
CA ASN A 405 17.28 -2.41 2.26
C ASN A 405 17.18 -1.64 0.95
N TRP A 406 17.29 -0.32 1.01
CA TRP A 406 17.21 0.56 -0.15
C TRP A 406 18.40 0.35 -1.08
N ALA A 407 19.60 0.25 -0.52
CA ALA A 407 20.79 -0.07 -1.32
C ALA A 407 20.72 -1.49 -1.91
N ALA A 408 20.16 -2.45 -1.17
CA ALA A 408 19.97 -3.81 -1.66
C ALA A 408 18.94 -3.88 -2.81
N GLN A 409 17.87 -3.09 -2.73
CA GLN A 409 16.86 -2.97 -3.78
C GLN A 409 17.43 -2.31 -5.04
N ALA A 410 18.04 -1.14 -4.92
CA ALA A 410 18.68 -0.46 -6.06
C ALA A 410 19.78 -1.33 -6.71
N LYS A 411 20.49 -2.16 -5.93
CA LYS A 411 21.46 -3.13 -6.46
C LYS A 411 20.79 -4.29 -7.20
N ALA A 412 19.65 -4.77 -6.72
CA ALA A 412 18.89 -5.84 -7.35
C ALA A 412 18.23 -5.39 -8.66
N GLU A 413 17.71 -4.16 -8.69
CA GLU A 413 17.16 -3.50 -9.89
C GLU A 413 18.24 -3.32 -10.96
N ARG A 414 19.49 -3.01 -10.57
CA ARG A 414 20.67 -3.03 -11.48
C ARG A 414 21.17 -4.44 -11.86
N GLY A 415 20.42 -5.49 -11.52
CA GLY A 415 20.71 -6.86 -11.94
C GLY A 415 21.82 -7.56 -11.15
N ALA A 416 22.23 -7.10 -9.97
CA ALA A 416 23.29 -7.75 -9.19
C ALA A 416 22.76 -8.53 -7.97
N GLY A 417 23.22 -9.78 -7.79
CA GLY A 417 22.97 -10.60 -6.60
C GLY A 417 22.05 -11.81 -6.81
N ASN A 418 22.30 -12.89 -6.05
CA ASN A 418 21.59 -14.18 -6.14
C ASN A 418 20.81 -14.54 -4.87
N ALA A 419 20.58 -13.58 -3.97
CA ALA A 419 19.98 -13.82 -2.67
C ALA A 419 18.55 -14.39 -2.74
N TYR A 420 17.84 -14.17 -3.85
CA TYR A 420 16.50 -14.73 -4.11
C TYR A 420 16.50 -16.27 -4.20
N LEU A 421 17.66 -16.90 -4.45
CA LEU A 421 17.80 -18.36 -4.49
C LEU A 421 18.00 -19.00 -3.11
N THR A 422 18.39 -18.23 -2.09
CA THR A 422 18.74 -18.78 -0.77
C THR A 422 17.61 -19.57 -0.10
N PRO A 423 16.34 -19.09 -0.06
CA PRO A 423 15.24 -19.86 0.53
C PRO A 423 14.97 -21.17 -0.19
N LEU A 424 15.12 -21.17 -1.52
CA LEU A 424 14.94 -22.37 -2.35
C LEU A 424 15.98 -23.43 -1.97
N LEU A 425 17.26 -23.04 -1.88
CA LEU A 425 18.34 -23.95 -1.50
C LEU A 425 18.16 -24.51 -0.08
N ILE A 426 17.78 -23.67 0.89
CA ILE A 426 17.50 -24.12 2.26
C ILE A 426 16.32 -25.09 2.29
N THR A 427 15.24 -24.76 1.57
CA THR A 427 14.05 -25.63 1.50
C THR A 427 14.42 -26.99 0.91
N VAL A 428 15.16 -27.03 -0.20
CA VAL A 428 15.64 -28.27 -0.81
C VAL A 428 16.52 -29.07 0.15
N ALA A 429 17.46 -28.42 0.85
CA ALA A 429 18.32 -29.09 1.82
C ALA A 429 17.52 -29.72 2.98
N VAL A 430 16.53 -28.99 3.52
CA VAL A 430 15.63 -29.50 4.58
C VAL A 430 14.81 -30.68 4.06
N MET A 431 14.28 -30.60 2.84
CA MET A 431 13.51 -31.69 2.21
C MET A 431 14.37 -32.96 2.05
N ILE A 432 15.63 -32.82 1.61
CA ILE A 432 16.58 -33.93 1.50
C ILE A 432 16.85 -34.55 2.87
N ALA A 433 17.09 -33.73 3.90
CA ALA A 433 17.32 -34.21 5.26
C ALA A 433 16.10 -34.97 5.82
N LEU A 434 14.89 -34.44 5.62
CA LEU A 434 13.64 -35.11 6.02
C LEU A 434 13.44 -36.43 5.28
N ALA A 435 13.72 -36.48 3.97
CA ALA A 435 13.65 -37.72 3.19
C ALA A 435 14.68 -38.76 3.68
N ALA A 436 15.89 -38.33 4.02
CA ALA A 436 16.93 -39.23 4.55
C ALA A 436 16.54 -39.83 5.91
N VAL A 437 15.90 -39.03 6.78
CA VAL A 437 15.35 -39.52 8.06
C VAL A 437 14.17 -40.46 7.79
N TRP A 438 13.27 -40.11 6.86
CA TRP A 438 12.09 -40.89 6.54
C TRP A 438 12.41 -42.34 6.15
N VAL A 439 13.40 -42.55 5.29
CA VAL A 439 13.79 -43.88 4.80
C VAL A 439 14.40 -44.76 5.91
N GLN A 440 14.88 -44.17 7.00
CA GLN A 440 15.41 -44.91 8.15
C GLN A 440 14.32 -45.38 9.14
N LEU A 441 13.10 -44.85 9.02
CA LEU A 441 12.00 -45.21 9.91
C LEU A 441 11.39 -46.56 9.50
N SER A 442 10.88 -47.31 10.48
CA SER A 442 10.14 -48.53 10.19
C SER A 442 8.81 -48.22 9.52
N ILE A 443 8.29 -49.17 8.73
CA ILE A 443 7.03 -49.02 8.02
C ILE A 443 5.85 -48.70 8.95
N VAL A 444 5.88 -49.21 10.19
CA VAL A 444 4.86 -48.94 11.21
C VAL A 444 4.90 -47.47 11.63
N VAL A 445 6.10 -46.91 11.85
CA VAL A 445 6.27 -45.50 12.21
C VAL A 445 5.88 -44.60 11.03
N GLN A 446 6.33 -44.92 9.82
CA GLN A 446 5.97 -44.20 8.60
C GLN A 446 4.44 -44.13 8.41
N SER A 447 3.77 -45.29 8.51
CA SER A 447 2.30 -45.36 8.39
C SER A 447 1.59 -44.57 9.48
N THR A 448 2.10 -44.62 10.72
CA THR A 448 1.54 -43.85 11.85
C THR A 448 1.68 -42.34 11.63
N VAL A 449 2.84 -41.89 11.15
CA VAL A 449 3.08 -40.47 10.82
C VAL A 449 2.10 -40.00 9.75
N LEU A 450 1.92 -40.76 8.67
CA LEU A 450 0.94 -40.42 7.62
C LEU A 450 -0.49 -40.39 8.17
N TRP A 451 -0.87 -41.37 8.99
CA TRP A 451 -2.20 -41.46 9.58
C TRP A 451 -2.56 -40.25 10.45
N VAL A 452 -1.60 -39.65 11.17
CA VAL A 452 -1.82 -38.43 11.96
C VAL A 452 -1.72 -37.16 11.11
N ALA A 453 -0.74 -37.09 10.22
CA ALA A 453 -0.43 -35.86 9.50
C ALA A 453 -1.46 -35.51 8.42
N TRP A 454 -2.05 -36.51 7.76
CA TRP A 454 -3.09 -36.28 6.76
C TRP A 454 -4.37 -35.63 7.33
N PRO A 455 -4.97 -36.11 8.44
CA PRO A 455 -6.09 -35.43 9.10
C PRO A 455 -5.76 -34.03 9.59
N LEU A 456 -4.55 -33.81 10.11
CA LEU A 456 -4.09 -32.48 10.54
C LEU A 456 -4.06 -31.52 9.35
N LEU A 457 -3.43 -31.92 8.25
CA LEU A 457 -3.39 -31.13 7.01
C LEU A 457 -4.80 -30.93 6.44
N GLY A 458 -5.64 -31.96 6.45
CA GLY A 458 -7.03 -31.89 6.02
C GLY A 458 -7.83 -30.86 6.81
N THR A 459 -7.65 -30.81 8.14
CA THR A 459 -8.29 -29.81 9.00
C THR A 459 -7.85 -28.39 8.64
N ILE A 460 -6.54 -28.17 8.45
CA ILE A 460 -6.00 -26.88 8.01
C ILE A 460 -6.60 -26.48 6.66
N ALA A 461 -6.63 -27.40 5.70
CA ALA A 461 -7.17 -27.17 4.36
C ALA A 461 -8.66 -26.83 4.40
N VAL A 462 -9.46 -27.51 5.23
CA VAL A 462 -10.89 -27.20 5.42
C VAL A 462 -11.07 -25.79 5.99
N LEU A 463 -10.33 -25.43 7.05
CA LEU A 463 -10.42 -24.10 7.65
C LEU A 463 -10.03 -22.98 6.66
N GLN A 464 -8.96 -23.18 5.89
CA GLN A 464 -8.56 -22.25 4.83
C GLN A 464 -9.61 -22.15 3.73
N THR A 465 -10.19 -23.29 3.32
CA THR A 465 -11.23 -23.35 2.29
C THR A 465 -12.49 -22.62 2.74
N LEU A 466 -12.93 -22.81 3.99
CA LEU A 466 -14.06 -22.08 4.56
C LEU A 466 -13.78 -20.56 4.61
N GLY A 467 -12.57 -20.16 4.98
CA GLY A 467 -12.15 -18.75 4.95
C GLY A 467 -12.17 -18.15 3.54
N MET A 468 -11.66 -18.87 2.54
CA MET A 468 -11.70 -18.45 1.13
C MET A 468 -13.14 -18.40 0.59
N PHE A 469 -13.95 -19.41 0.91
CA PHE A 469 -15.35 -19.47 0.51
C PHE A 469 -16.17 -18.32 1.13
N GLY A 470 -15.95 -18.01 2.42
CA GLY A 470 -16.57 -16.85 3.06
C GLY A 470 -16.21 -15.54 2.35
N LYS A 471 -14.95 -15.37 1.94
CA LYS A 471 -14.53 -14.22 1.12
C LYS A 471 -15.14 -14.24 -0.28
N LEU A 472 -15.37 -15.42 -0.87
CA LEU A 472 -15.95 -15.60 -2.20
C LEU A 472 -17.44 -15.23 -2.25
N VAL A 473 -18.21 -15.51 -1.18
CA VAL A 473 -19.67 -15.25 -1.16
C VAL A 473 -20.05 -13.91 -0.54
N ARG A 474 -19.15 -13.27 0.21
CA ARG A 474 -19.42 -11.99 0.88
C ARG A 474 -19.81 -10.92 -0.14
N ARG A 475 -20.96 -10.25 0.04
CA ARG A 475 -21.42 -9.17 -0.83
C ARG A 475 -20.49 -7.94 -0.74
N HIS A 476 -20.12 -7.39 -1.88
CA HIS A 476 -19.41 -6.12 -1.98
C HIS A 476 -20.43 -4.98 -1.95
N HIS A 477 -20.59 -4.32 -0.82
CA HIS A 477 -21.30 -3.03 -0.82
C HIS A 477 -20.27 -1.96 -1.22
N GLY A 478 -20.51 -1.25 -2.33
CA GLY A 478 -19.72 -0.08 -2.74
C GLY A 478 -18.40 -0.35 -3.50
N TYR A 479 -18.06 -1.60 -3.83
CA TYR A 479 -16.95 -1.90 -4.75
C TYR A 479 -17.52 -2.27 -6.11
N GLN A 480 -17.64 -1.29 -7.00
CA GLN A 480 -17.87 -1.51 -8.42
C GLN A 480 -16.52 -1.32 -9.13
N ALA A 481 -16.12 -2.33 -9.90
CA ALA A 481 -14.87 -2.35 -10.66
C ALA A 481 -14.84 -1.23 -11.70
#